data_AF-A0AAJ5CEQ8-F1
#
_entry.id   AF-A0AAJ5CEQ8-F1
#
_cell.length_a   1.000
_cell.length_b   1.000
_cell.length_c   1.000
_cell.angle_alpha   90.00
_cell.angle_beta   90.00
_cell.angle_gamma   90.00
#
_symmetry.space_group_name_H-M   'P 1'
#
loop_
_entity.id
_entity.type
_entity.pdbx_description
1 polymer ?
#
loop_
_entity_poly.entity_id
_entity_poly.type
_entity_poly.pdbx_seq_one_letter_code
_entity_poly.pdbx_strand_id
1 'polypeptide(L)'
;MAAAGADVAVAPRAAGGPPAGDGLPGIVDLIEAAGAERTLRQLYPYNSHFALHLSSCTRYPYVRVPSVLPRYDGRFRAFVPRVGTLLGETDTAEAAVALFVAHLPAGLGPAVADSADGLRR
;
A
#
# COMPACT_ATOMS: atom_id res chain seq x y z
N MET A 1 -3.18 -36.87 -10.43
CA MET A 1 -3.93 -35.82 -9.72
C MET A 1 -3.28 -34.49 -10.08
N ALA A 2 -3.82 -33.81 -11.09
CA ALA A 2 -3.23 -32.61 -11.70
C ALA A 2 -3.66 -31.37 -10.92
N ALA A 3 -2.69 -30.52 -10.53
CA ALA A 3 -2.97 -29.17 -10.05
C ALA A 3 -3.01 -28.23 -11.26
N ALA A 4 -4.18 -27.63 -11.49
CA ALA A 4 -4.39 -26.64 -12.53
C ALA A 4 -3.61 -25.35 -12.18
N GLY A 5 -2.65 -24.99 -13.03
CA GLY A 5 -2.06 -23.66 -13.03
C GLY A 5 -3.08 -22.69 -13.59
N ALA A 6 -3.56 -21.77 -12.75
CA ALA A 6 -4.29 -20.60 -13.23
C ALA A 6 -3.28 -19.62 -13.80
N ASP A 7 -3.14 -19.66 -15.13
CA ASP A 7 -2.47 -18.63 -15.92
C ASP A 7 -3.30 -17.35 -15.79
N VAL A 8 -2.85 -16.43 -14.93
CA VAL A 8 -3.43 -15.09 -14.84
C VAL A 8 -2.92 -14.34 -16.07
N ALA A 9 -3.77 -14.26 -17.09
CA ALA A 9 -3.53 -13.47 -18.28
C ALA A 9 -3.19 -12.03 -17.88
N VAL A 10 -1.92 -11.65 -18.04
CA VAL A 10 -1.46 -10.26 -17.97
C VAL A 10 -2.04 -9.54 -19.19
N ALA A 11 -2.98 -8.62 -18.95
CA ALA A 11 -3.53 -7.77 -20.00
C ALA A 11 -2.41 -6.99 -20.72
N PRO A 12 -2.51 -6.75 -22.04
CA PRO A 12 -1.47 -6.06 -22.79
C PRO A 12 -1.29 -4.62 -22.29
N ARG A 13 -0.02 -4.22 -22.14
CA ARG A 13 0.43 -2.89 -21.74
C ARG A 13 -0.22 -1.80 -22.59
N ALA A 14 -0.77 -0.77 -21.95
CA ALA A 14 -0.88 0.52 -22.61
C ALA A 14 0.54 1.05 -22.87
N ALA A 15 0.91 1.17 -24.14
CA ALA A 15 2.18 1.76 -24.55
C ALA A 15 2.11 3.27 -24.36
N GLY A 16 2.71 3.77 -23.27
CA GLY A 16 2.86 5.20 -23.00
C GLY A 16 2.80 5.47 -21.51
N GLY A 17 3.95 5.69 -20.87
CA GLY A 17 3.95 6.34 -19.55
C GLY A 17 3.47 7.79 -19.71
N PRO A 18 2.83 8.38 -18.69
CA PRO A 18 2.39 9.76 -18.73
C PRO A 18 3.58 10.68 -19.03
N PRO A 19 3.35 11.81 -19.73
CA PRO A 19 4.39 12.80 -19.94
C PRO A 19 4.90 13.30 -18.58
N ALA A 20 6.21 13.58 -18.50
CA ALA A 20 6.82 14.11 -17.28
C ALA A 20 6.18 15.47 -16.93
N GLY A 21 5.36 15.50 -15.88
CA GLY A 21 4.65 16.71 -15.45
C GLY A 21 3.31 16.42 -14.77
N ASP A 22 2.66 15.31 -15.16
CA ASP A 22 1.43 14.84 -14.55
C ASP A 22 1.83 14.00 -13.33
N GLY A 23 1.23 14.25 -12.16
CA GLY A 23 1.55 13.52 -10.94
C GLY A 23 1.45 11.99 -11.09
N LEU A 24 1.89 11.25 -10.07
CA LEU A 24 1.83 9.79 -10.10
C LEU A 24 0.36 9.33 -10.32
N PRO A 25 0.02 8.68 -11.45
CA PRO A 25 -1.37 8.33 -11.76
C PRO A 25 -1.99 7.48 -10.66
N GLY A 26 -3.27 7.73 -10.37
CA GLY A 26 -4.03 6.97 -9.37
C GLY A 26 -3.66 7.25 -7.90
N ILE A 27 -2.75 8.19 -7.60
CA ILE A 27 -2.40 8.52 -6.20
C ILE A 27 -3.59 9.09 -5.43
N VAL A 28 -4.43 9.90 -6.07
CA VAL A 28 -5.64 10.47 -5.44
C VAL A 28 -6.63 9.35 -5.13
N ASP A 29 -6.95 8.50 -6.11
CA ASP A 29 -7.83 7.34 -5.93
C ASP A 29 -7.32 6.41 -4.82
N LEU A 30 -6.00 6.20 -4.73
CA LEU A 30 -5.39 5.41 -3.65
C LEU A 30 -5.61 6.03 -2.27
N ILE A 31 -5.45 7.34 -2.15
CA ILE A 31 -5.68 8.06 -0.88
C ILE A 31 -7.16 8.01 -0.51
N GLU A 32 -8.07 8.19 -1.47
CA GLU A 32 -9.51 8.13 -1.24
C GLU A 32 -9.96 6.72 -0.84
N ALA A 33 -9.51 5.68 -1.54
CA ALA A 33 -9.79 4.29 -1.21
C ALA A 33 -9.26 3.92 0.19
N ALA A 34 -8.04 4.33 0.52
CA ALA A 34 -7.50 4.12 1.86
C ALA A 34 -8.28 4.90 2.93
N GLY A 35 -8.75 6.11 2.59
CA GLY A 35 -9.62 6.92 3.42
C GLY A 35 -11.00 6.31 3.62
N ALA A 36 -11.52 5.52 2.68
CA ALA A 36 -12.79 4.81 2.81
C ALA A 36 -12.69 3.59 3.75
N GLU A 37 -11.49 3.01 3.92
CA GLU A 37 -11.26 1.87 4.82
C GLU A 37 -11.12 2.26 6.29
N ARG A 38 -12.05 1.78 7.13
CA ARG A 38 -12.11 2.14 8.56
C ARG A 38 -10.83 1.76 9.31
N THR A 39 -10.29 0.58 9.03
CA THR A 39 -9.06 0.08 9.67
C THR A 39 -7.86 0.95 9.33
N LEU A 40 -7.77 1.42 8.09
CA LEU A 40 -6.66 2.27 7.64
C LEU A 40 -6.78 3.70 8.14
N ARG A 41 -8.01 4.26 8.21
CA ARG A 41 -8.27 5.59 8.79
C ARG A 41 -7.80 5.76 10.23
N GLN A 42 -7.66 4.67 10.97
CA GLN A 42 -7.19 4.70 12.35
C GLN A 42 -5.66 4.82 12.45
N LEU A 43 -4.94 4.64 11.35
CA LEU A 43 -3.48 4.67 11.31
C LEU A 43 -2.96 6.05 10.89
N TYR A 44 -1.73 6.34 11.29
CA TYR A 44 -1.06 7.59 10.98
C TYR A 44 -0.41 7.54 9.59
N PRO A 45 -0.78 8.43 8.65
CA PRO A 45 -0.14 8.49 7.35
C PRO A 45 1.24 9.15 7.44
N TYR A 46 2.21 8.59 6.73
CA TYR A 46 3.50 9.24 6.51
C TYR A 46 3.95 9.03 5.06
N ASN A 47 4.77 9.96 4.55
CA ASN A 47 5.29 9.87 3.18
C ASN A 47 6.74 9.38 3.19
N SER A 48 7.04 8.44 2.30
CA SER A 48 8.40 8.08 1.91
C SER A 48 8.36 7.48 0.51
N HIS A 49 9.33 7.81 -0.35
CA HIS A 49 9.50 7.20 -1.69
C HIS A 49 8.20 7.15 -2.54
N PHE A 50 7.34 8.16 -2.41
CA PHE A 50 6.07 8.27 -3.16
C PHE A 50 5.07 7.12 -2.95
N ALA A 51 5.22 6.32 -1.88
CA ALA A 51 4.26 5.29 -1.51
C ALA A 51 3.32 5.78 -0.41
N LEU A 52 2.10 5.25 -0.41
CA LEU A 52 1.19 5.33 0.72
C LEU A 52 1.72 4.43 1.84
N HIS A 53 2.19 5.07 2.91
CA HIS A 53 2.56 4.39 4.14
C HIS A 53 1.65 4.80 5.29
N LEU A 54 1.39 3.84 6.17
CA LEU A 54 0.65 4.04 7.41
C LEU A 54 1.46 3.47 8.59
N SER A 55 1.16 3.93 9.80
CA SER A 55 1.82 3.50 11.04
C SER A 55 0.85 3.50 12.21
N SER A 56 1.03 2.60 13.17
CA SER A 56 0.31 2.62 14.45
C SER A 56 0.88 3.63 15.45
N CYS A 57 1.86 4.44 15.05
CA CYS A 57 2.47 5.47 15.89
C CYS A 57 2.74 6.74 15.09
N THR A 58 2.66 7.91 15.73
CA THR A 58 2.77 9.22 15.05
C THR A 58 4.17 9.83 15.08
N ARG A 59 5.11 9.28 15.87
CA ARG A 59 6.50 9.74 15.95
C ARG A 59 7.44 8.73 15.29
N TYR A 60 8.52 9.24 14.71
CA TYR A 60 9.60 8.42 14.18
C TYR A 60 10.42 7.79 15.35
N PRO A 61 10.94 6.55 15.21
CA PRO A 61 10.74 5.63 14.07
C PRO A 61 9.30 5.10 13.98
N TYR A 62 8.79 4.95 12.76
CA TYR A 62 7.43 4.47 12.53
C TYR A 62 7.32 2.94 12.59
N VAL A 63 6.18 2.43 13.06
CA VAL A 63 5.83 1.01 12.93
C VAL A 63 5.56 0.73 11.45
N ARG A 64 6.20 -0.31 10.92
CA ARG A 64 6.07 -0.68 9.52
C ARG A 64 4.97 -1.73 9.36
N VAL A 65 3.96 -1.36 8.59
CA VAL A 65 2.92 -2.28 8.06
C VAL A 65 3.08 -2.35 6.53
N PRO A 66 2.29 -3.13 5.79
CA PRO A 66 2.31 -3.08 4.32
C PRO A 66 2.14 -1.66 3.77
N SER A 67 2.46 -1.47 2.51
CA SER A 67 2.38 -0.16 1.86
C SER A 67 2.03 -0.32 0.39
N VAL A 68 1.50 0.74 -0.20
CA VAL A 68 1.08 0.73 -1.61
C VAL A 68 1.83 1.81 -2.38
N LEU A 69 2.51 1.40 -3.45
CA LEU A 69 3.21 2.28 -4.37
C LEU A 69 2.41 2.37 -5.67
N PRO A 70 1.85 3.54 -6.03
CA PRO A 70 1.31 3.73 -7.37
C PRO A 70 2.45 3.81 -8.39
N ARG A 71 2.15 3.49 -9.64
CA ARG A 71 3.12 3.37 -10.72
C ARG A 71 2.73 4.28 -11.86
N TYR A 72 3.72 4.70 -12.64
CA TYR A 72 3.49 5.52 -13.83
C TYR A 72 2.67 4.80 -14.91
N ASP A 73 2.58 3.48 -14.90
CA ASP A 73 1.70 2.72 -15.80
C ASP A 73 0.26 2.61 -15.28
N GLY A 74 -0.10 3.35 -14.22
CA GLY A 74 -1.45 3.38 -13.64
C GLY A 74 -1.75 2.24 -12.66
N ARG A 75 -0.84 1.26 -12.53
CA ARG A 75 -1.01 0.12 -11.61
C ARG A 75 -0.52 0.44 -10.20
N PHE A 76 -0.86 -0.42 -9.26
CA PHE A 76 -0.48 -0.30 -7.86
C PHE A 76 0.31 -1.53 -7.41
N ARG A 77 1.31 -1.32 -6.57
CA ARG A 77 2.08 -2.40 -5.93
C ARG A 77 1.87 -2.37 -4.43
N ALA A 78 1.29 -3.42 -3.87
CA ALA A 78 1.27 -3.65 -2.43
C ALA A 78 2.55 -4.41 -2.02
N PHE A 79 3.24 -3.97 -0.97
CA PHE A 79 4.52 -4.56 -0.56
C PHE A 79 4.78 -4.41 0.95
N VAL A 80 5.72 -5.21 1.47
CA VAL A 80 6.21 -5.09 2.85
C VAL A 80 7.45 -4.17 2.89
N PRO A 81 7.40 -3.03 3.60
CA PRO A 81 8.52 -2.11 3.70
C PRO A 81 9.73 -2.78 4.36
N ARG A 82 10.93 -2.54 3.81
CA ARG A 82 12.25 -3.05 4.23
C ARG A 82 12.66 -4.41 3.65
N VAL A 83 11.73 -5.36 3.47
CA VAL A 83 12.03 -6.62 2.74
C VAL A 83 11.87 -6.41 1.23
N GLY A 84 11.04 -5.45 0.82
CA GLY A 84 10.72 -5.23 -0.60
C GLY A 84 9.89 -6.38 -1.20
N THR A 85 9.37 -7.27 -0.35
CA THR A 85 8.52 -8.38 -0.77
C THR A 85 7.23 -7.81 -1.34
N LEU A 86 7.00 -8.10 -2.62
CA LEU A 86 5.77 -7.80 -3.32
C LEU A 86 4.65 -8.70 -2.76
N LEU A 87 3.58 -8.08 -2.29
CA LEU A 87 2.35 -8.78 -1.90
C LEU A 87 1.44 -9.00 -3.11
N GLY A 88 1.47 -8.06 -4.07
CA GLY A 88 0.76 -8.17 -5.34
C GLY A 88 0.82 -6.88 -6.15
N GLU A 89 0.49 -6.99 -7.44
CA GLU A 89 0.17 -5.85 -8.31
C GLU A 89 -1.34 -5.83 -8.59
N THR A 90 -1.93 -4.65 -8.68
CA THR A 90 -3.35 -4.47 -9.01
C THR A 90 -3.56 -3.33 -9.98
N ASP A 91 -4.65 -3.38 -10.73
CA ASP A 91 -5.02 -2.34 -11.70
C ASP A 91 -5.88 -1.23 -11.09
N THR A 92 -6.38 -1.42 -9.86
CA THR A 92 -7.26 -0.47 -9.16
C THR A 92 -6.75 -0.16 -7.74
N ALA A 93 -7.04 1.04 -7.26
CA ALA A 93 -6.71 1.50 -5.92
C ALA A 93 -7.39 0.64 -4.83
N GLU A 94 -8.66 0.30 -5.00
CA GLU A 94 -9.47 -0.47 -4.06
C GLU A 94 -8.90 -1.87 -3.86
N ALA A 95 -8.55 -2.56 -4.95
CA ALA A 95 -7.90 -3.87 -4.87
C ALA A 95 -6.53 -3.79 -4.17
N ALA A 96 -5.76 -2.71 -4.40
CA ALA A 96 -4.48 -2.50 -3.72
C ALA A 96 -4.67 -2.32 -2.21
N VAL A 97 -5.69 -1.54 -1.82
CA VAL A 97 -6.08 -1.30 -0.43
C VAL A 97 -6.60 -2.58 0.22
N ALA A 98 -7.39 -3.40 -0.48
CA ALA A 98 -7.82 -4.70 0.00
C ALA A 98 -6.63 -5.63 0.28
N LEU A 99 -5.63 -5.66 -0.62
CA LEU A 99 -4.38 -6.40 -0.38
C LEU A 99 -3.60 -5.84 0.81
N PHE A 100 -3.54 -4.52 0.99
CA PHE A 100 -2.94 -3.89 2.17
C PHE A 100 -3.64 -4.41 3.44
N VAL A 101 -4.96 -4.24 3.54
CA VAL A 101 -5.74 -4.63 4.73
C VAL A 101 -5.61 -6.12 5.03
N ALA A 102 -5.66 -6.99 4.02
CA ALA A 102 -5.52 -8.43 4.18
C ALA A 102 -4.17 -8.87 4.78
N HIS A 103 -3.13 -8.04 4.64
CA HIS A 103 -1.78 -8.32 5.15
C HIS A 103 -1.40 -7.46 6.36
N LEU A 104 -2.35 -6.71 6.94
CA LEU A 104 -2.11 -5.99 8.19
C LEU A 104 -1.81 -6.98 9.32
N PRO A 105 -0.86 -6.68 10.21
CA PRO A 105 -0.71 -7.43 11.43
C PRO A 105 -2.00 -7.38 12.26
N ALA A 106 -2.40 -8.54 12.81
CA ALA A 106 -3.58 -8.62 13.66
C ALA A 106 -3.42 -7.76 14.92
N GLY A 107 -4.52 -7.17 15.39
CA GLY A 107 -4.53 -6.40 16.63
C GLY A 107 -3.94 -4.98 16.52
N LEU A 108 -3.72 -4.46 15.31
CA LEU A 108 -3.42 -3.03 15.14
C LEU A 108 -4.59 -2.20 15.66
N GLY A 109 -4.35 -1.45 16.73
CA GLY A 109 -5.25 -0.42 17.22
C GLY A 109 -5.02 0.94 16.52
N PRO A 110 -5.77 1.98 16.94
CA PRO A 110 -5.54 3.33 16.49
C PRO A 110 -4.12 3.81 16.74
N ALA A 111 -3.63 4.72 15.89
CA ALA A 111 -2.29 5.27 16.03
C ALA A 111 -2.13 6.03 17.35
N VAL A 112 -1.03 5.76 18.04
CA VAL A 112 -0.71 6.40 19.33
C VAL A 112 0.37 7.45 19.18
N ALA A 113 0.38 8.44 20.08
CA ALA A 113 1.29 9.58 20.04
C ALA A 113 2.72 9.26 20.53
N ASP A 114 3.29 8.16 20.05
CA ASP A 114 4.59 7.61 20.42
C ASP A 114 5.38 7.20 19.17
N SER A 115 6.54 6.60 19.36
CA SER A 115 7.41 5.99 18.35
C SER A 115 7.40 4.46 18.46
N ALA A 116 7.85 3.78 17.41
CA ALA A 116 8.01 2.34 17.40
C ALA A 116 8.97 1.84 18.49
N ASP A 117 9.96 2.63 18.89
CA ASP A 117 10.86 2.27 19.99
C ASP A 117 10.18 2.41 21.37
N GLY A 118 9.21 3.31 21.49
CA GLY A 118 8.36 3.44 22.68
C GLY A 118 7.39 2.25 22.82
N LEU A 119 6.80 1.79 21.72
CA LEU A 119 5.83 0.68 21.71
C LEU A 119 6.43 -0.72 21.90
N ARG A 120 7.76 -0.85 21.92
CA ARG A 120 8.47 -2.12 22.11
C ARG A 120 8.87 -2.37 23.57
N ARG A 121 8.67 -1.39 24.45
CA ARG A 121 9.02 -1.45 25.88
C ARG A 121 7.87 -2.00 26.69
#